data_AF-A0A838J8C3-F1
#
_entry.id   AF-A0A838J8C3-F1
#
_cell.length_a   1.000
_cell.length_b   1.000
_cell.length_c   1.000
_cell.angle_alpha   90.00
_cell.angle_beta   90.00
_cell.angle_gamma   90.00
#
_symmetry.space_group_name_H-M   'P 1'
#
loop_
_entity.id
_entity.type
_entity.pdbx_description
1 polymer ?
#
loop_
_entity_poly.entity_id
_entity_poly.type
_entity_poly.pdbx_seq_one_letter_code
_entity_poly.pdbx_strand_id
1 'polypeptide(L)'
;MEQVLREMGTALQNGASLSIILPDHPNVGRAFSDQGLKRLRHEAPQAAEEGRIQAFSLATSTREDGQEHYRPIYVHAKVGIVDDLWSTVGPGNLNNRGMKDDTEMNVFTLNSDLTRELRFMLQAEHLGLIEPDDLLALSRFLNKNRQSEIEKQRGEQLFHYLKEMLDDPLAAMHLMSERARENLQRCKANQPLIGHLLPYLTGEEAIQQGLNFRKEHGWIEEP
;
A
#
# COMPACT_ATOMS: atom_id res chain seq x y z
N MET A 1 -7.64 16.69 10.79
CA MET A 1 -8.04 15.66 9.81
C MET A 1 -9.11 16.09 8.84
N GLU A 2 -10.19 16.75 9.27
CA GLU A 2 -11.25 17.13 8.32
C GLU A 2 -10.75 17.99 7.15
N GLN A 3 -9.84 18.94 7.40
CA GLN A 3 -9.24 19.74 6.33
C GLN A 3 -8.48 18.87 5.33
N VAL A 4 -7.63 17.95 5.82
CA VAL A 4 -6.88 17.02 4.96
C VAL A 4 -7.82 16.18 4.08
N LEU A 5 -8.89 15.63 4.65
CA LEU A 5 -9.88 14.88 3.87
C LEU A 5 -10.58 15.75 2.81
N ARG A 6 -10.92 17.00 3.13
CA ARG A 6 -11.51 17.94 2.17
C ARG A 6 -10.57 18.27 1.01
N GLU A 7 -9.29 18.51 1.30
CA GLU A 7 -8.28 18.77 0.26
C GLU A 7 -8.08 17.53 -0.62
N MET A 8 -8.03 16.34 -0.03
CA MET A 8 -7.98 15.07 -0.77
C MET A 8 -9.21 14.89 -1.67
N GLY A 9 -10.42 15.14 -1.16
CA GLY A 9 -11.66 15.09 -1.94
C GLY A 9 -11.64 16.06 -3.12
N THR A 10 -11.18 17.29 -2.89
CA THR A 10 -11.05 18.32 -3.94
C THR A 10 -10.03 17.90 -5.01
N ALA A 11 -8.88 17.35 -4.61
CA ALA A 11 -7.88 16.84 -5.55
C ALA A 11 -8.44 15.70 -6.41
N LEU A 12 -9.18 14.76 -5.80
CA LEU A 12 -9.83 13.65 -6.51
C LEU A 12 -10.90 14.14 -7.50
N GLN A 13 -11.69 15.17 -7.14
CA GLN A 13 -12.63 15.82 -8.06
C GLN A 13 -11.92 16.46 -9.26
N ASN A 14 -10.71 16.99 -9.05
CA ASN A 14 -9.88 17.61 -10.08
C ASN A 14 -9.05 16.59 -10.90
N GLY A 15 -9.28 15.28 -10.72
CA GLY A 15 -8.66 14.23 -11.54
C GLY A 15 -7.46 13.54 -10.89
N ALA A 16 -7.11 13.85 -9.65
CA ALA A 16 -6.04 13.13 -8.93
C ALA A 16 -6.42 11.67 -8.67
N SER A 17 -5.42 10.83 -8.42
CA SER A 17 -5.58 9.44 -7.99
C SER A 17 -4.98 9.25 -6.60
N LEU A 18 -5.57 8.35 -5.82
CA LEU A 18 -5.19 8.04 -4.44
C LEU A 18 -5.10 6.51 -4.27
N SER A 19 -3.93 6.05 -3.85
CA SER A 19 -3.75 4.72 -3.27
C SER A 19 -3.36 4.86 -1.80
N ILE A 20 -4.03 4.11 -0.92
CA ILE A 20 -3.72 4.06 0.50
C ILE A 20 -3.56 2.61 0.96
N ILE A 21 -2.53 2.35 1.76
CA ILE A 21 -2.31 1.05 2.39
C ILE A 21 -2.57 1.21 3.89
N LEU A 22 -3.49 0.40 4.42
CA LEU A 22 -3.95 0.45 5.79
C LEU A 22 -3.74 -0.91 6.46
N PRO A 23 -3.56 -0.98 7.79
CA PRO A 23 -3.64 -2.26 8.49
C PRO A 23 -5.06 -2.82 8.42
N ASP A 24 -5.19 -4.14 8.25
CA ASP A 24 -6.51 -4.81 8.21
C ASP A 24 -7.31 -4.63 9.50
N HIS A 25 -6.60 -4.74 10.62
CA HIS A 25 -7.08 -4.43 11.96
C HIS A 25 -6.13 -3.43 12.64
N PRO A 26 -6.41 -2.12 12.62
CA PRO A 26 -5.65 -1.19 13.46
C PRO A 26 -6.08 -1.34 14.92
N ASN A 27 -5.13 -1.23 15.86
CA ASN A 27 -5.41 -1.23 17.31
C ASN A 27 -6.50 -0.21 17.70
N VAL A 28 -6.48 0.96 17.04
CA VAL A 28 -7.47 2.02 17.17
C VAL A 28 -7.69 2.68 15.83
N GLY A 29 -8.89 3.19 15.58
CA GLY A 29 -9.11 4.10 14.45
C GLY A 29 -9.79 3.49 13.23
N ARG A 30 -10.11 2.18 13.22
CA ARG A 30 -10.75 1.52 12.07
C ARG A 30 -12.01 2.24 11.57
N ALA A 31 -12.89 2.63 12.49
CA ALA A 31 -14.12 3.36 12.16
C ALA A 31 -13.83 4.71 11.47
N PHE A 32 -12.74 5.39 11.82
CA PHE A 32 -12.35 6.65 11.18
C PHE A 32 -11.76 6.41 9.79
N SER A 33 -10.98 5.34 9.59
CA SER A 33 -10.52 4.94 8.25
C SER A 33 -11.68 4.58 7.34
N ASP A 34 -12.61 3.74 7.83
CA ASP A 34 -13.84 3.35 7.12
C ASP A 34 -14.67 4.59 6.74
N GLN A 35 -14.91 5.50 7.69
CA GLN A 35 -15.65 6.74 7.45
C GLN A 35 -14.92 7.69 6.50
N GLY A 36 -13.58 7.80 6.61
CA GLY A 36 -12.77 8.63 5.72
C GLY A 36 -12.85 8.15 4.28
N LEU A 37 -12.73 6.84 4.04
CA LEU A 37 -12.89 6.24 2.71
C LEU A 37 -14.31 6.42 2.18
N LYS A 38 -15.34 6.15 3.00
CA LYS A 38 -16.75 6.38 2.62
C LYS A 38 -16.99 7.84 2.23
N ARG A 39 -16.43 8.79 2.98
CA ARG A 39 -16.51 10.23 2.69
C ARG A 39 -15.82 10.58 1.38
N LEU A 40 -14.59 10.15 1.15
CA LEU A 40 -13.85 10.45 -0.10
C LEU A 40 -14.59 9.91 -1.33
N ARG A 41 -15.12 8.69 -1.26
CA ARG A 41 -15.94 8.10 -2.35
C ARG A 41 -17.24 8.87 -2.57
N HIS A 42 -17.85 9.40 -1.51
CA HIS A 42 -19.05 10.21 -1.61
C HIS A 42 -18.78 11.62 -2.17
N GLU A 43 -17.68 12.26 -1.75
CA GLU A 43 -17.29 13.59 -2.21
C GLU A 43 -16.75 13.55 -3.66
N ALA A 44 -16.12 12.46 -4.09
CA ALA A 44 -15.58 12.29 -5.44
C ALA A 44 -16.11 11.00 -6.12
N PRO A 45 -17.41 10.93 -6.46
CA PRO A 45 -18.03 9.71 -6.99
C PRO A 45 -17.43 9.25 -8.32
N GLN A 46 -17.14 10.20 -9.23
CA GLN A 46 -16.48 9.90 -10.50
C GLN A 46 -15.09 9.25 -10.29
N ALA A 47 -14.32 9.72 -9.31
CA ALA A 47 -13.03 9.13 -8.97
C ALA A 47 -13.16 7.71 -8.42
N ALA A 48 -14.23 7.44 -7.66
CA ALA A 48 -14.51 6.10 -7.17
C ALA A 48 -14.92 5.15 -8.32
N GLU A 49 -15.78 5.60 -9.23
CA GLU A 49 -16.23 4.83 -10.40
C GLU A 49 -15.08 4.50 -11.36
N GLU A 50 -14.17 5.44 -11.56
CA GLU A 50 -12.97 5.27 -12.39
C GLU A 50 -11.85 4.47 -11.70
N GLY A 51 -12.05 4.02 -10.45
CA GLY A 51 -11.04 3.25 -9.71
C GLY A 51 -9.81 4.07 -9.27
N ARG A 52 -9.92 5.40 -9.24
CA ARG A 52 -8.85 6.32 -8.79
C ARG A 52 -8.72 6.41 -7.28
N ILE A 53 -9.65 5.83 -6.50
CA ILE A 53 -9.56 5.72 -5.04
C ILE A 53 -9.37 4.25 -4.67
N GLN A 54 -8.15 3.87 -4.31
CA GLN A 54 -7.76 2.49 -4.02
C GLN A 54 -7.29 2.36 -2.57
N ALA A 55 -7.79 1.34 -1.87
CA ALA A 55 -7.41 1.05 -0.49
C ALA A 55 -6.99 -0.42 -0.38
N PHE A 56 -5.85 -0.66 0.24
CA PHE A 56 -5.23 -1.98 0.36
C PHE A 56 -4.89 -2.32 1.81
N SER A 57 -4.85 -3.61 2.10
CA SER A 57 -4.20 -4.20 3.27
C SER A 57 -3.03 -5.05 2.79
N LEU A 58 -2.10 -5.36 3.70
CA LEU A 58 -1.00 -6.28 3.42
C LEU A 58 -1.18 -7.59 4.19
N ALA A 59 -0.77 -8.70 3.58
CA ALA A 59 -0.78 -10.03 4.18
C ALA A 59 0.33 -10.93 3.64
N THR A 60 0.57 -12.02 4.34
CA THR A 60 1.38 -13.14 3.88
C THR A 60 0.55 -14.42 3.98
N SER A 61 0.97 -15.45 3.25
CA SER A 61 0.39 -16.80 3.34
C SER A 61 1.47 -17.83 3.59
N THR A 62 1.17 -18.81 4.42
CA THR A 62 2.02 -19.96 4.69
C THR A 62 1.21 -21.24 4.63
N ARG A 63 1.77 -22.27 4.00
CA ARG A 63 1.12 -23.58 3.91
C ARG A 63 1.47 -24.45 5.10
N GLU A 64 0.48 -24.82 5.90
CA GLU A 64 0.60 -25.73 7.04
C GLU A 64 -0.51 -26.79 6.97
N ASP A 65 -0.17 -28.06 7.18
CA ASP A 65 -1.10 -29.20 7.16
C ASP A 65 -2.00 -29.29 5.91
N GLY A 66 -1.45 -28.86 4.76
CA GLY A 66 -2.15 -28.91 3.48
C GLY A 66 -3.14 -27.75 3.25
N GLN A 67 -3.30 -26.85 4.22
CA GLN A 67 -4.12 -25.63 4.13
C GLN A 67 -3.23 -24.39 4.05
N GLU A 68 -3.72 -23.35 3.37
CA GLU A 68 -3.05 -22.06 3.33
C GLU A 68 -3.57 -21.20 4.48
N HIS A 69 -2.66 -20.70 5.30
CA HIS A 69 -2.97 -19.82 6.42
C HIS A 69 -2.56 -18.40 6.05
N TYR A 70 -3.48 -17.45 6.20
CA TYR A 70 -3.22 -16.04 5.91
C TYR A 70 -2.98 -15.25 7.18
N ARG A 71 -1.95 -14.39 7.17
CA ARG A 71 -1.64 -13.50 8.29
C ARG A 71 -1.51 -12.06 7.80
N PRO A 72 -2.19 -11.09 8.43
CA PRO A 72 -2.02 -9.70 8.08
C PRO A 72 -0.60 -9.22 8.39
N ILE A 73 -0.01 -8.48 7.46
CA ILE A 73 1.21 -7.72 7.70
C ILE A 73 0.78 -6.37 8.24
N TYR A 74 1.13 -6.09 9.50
CA TYR A 74 0.68 -4.87 10.16
C TYR A 74 1.38 -3.63 9.59
N VAL A 75 0.60 -2.76 8.94
CA VAL A 75 1.12 -1.54 8.32
C VAL A 75 1.34 -0.46 9.37
N HIS A 76 2.57 -0.39 9.88
CA HIS A 76 3.00 0.62 10.85
C HIS A 76 3.66 1.85 10.19
N ALA A 77 3.85 1.83 8.87
CA ALA A 77 4.49 2.93 8.14
C ALA A 77 3.66 4.22 8.18
N LYS A 78 4.33 5.36 8.23
CA LYS A 78 3.74 6.68 7.97
C LYS A 78 4.58 7.35 6.89
N VAL A 79 4.34 6.87 5.69
CA VAL A 79 5.01 7.31 4.46
C VAL A 79 3.96 7.94 3.56
N GLY A 80 4.30 9.07 2.94
CA GLY A 80 3.49 9.72 1.92
C GLY A 80 4.33 9.97 0.67
N ILE A 81 3.72 9.81 -0.51
CA ILE A 81 4.33 10.07 -1.82
C ILE A 81 3.30 10.86 -2.64
N VAL A 82 3.74 11.93 -3.30
CA VAL A 82 2.92 12.76 -4.19
C VAL A 82 3.70 13.02 -5.48
N ASP A 83 3.08 12.66 -6.60
CA ASP A 83 3.52 12.93 -7.99
C ASP A 83 4.97 12.52 -8.31
N ASP A 84 5.48 11.49 -7.65
CA ASP A 84 6.89 11.09 -7.73
C ASP A 84 7.87 12.27 -7.50
N LEU A 85 7.46 13.29 -6.75
CA LEU A 85 8.24 14.52 -6.53
C LEU A 85 8.43 14.82 -5.04
N TRP A 86 7.40 14.61 -4.24
CA TRP A 86 7.41 14.85 -2.80
C TRP A 86 7.20 13.54 -2.05
N SER A 87 8.02 13.29 -1.03
CA SER A 87 7.77 12.21 -0.08
C SER A 87 7.99 12.63 1.35
N THR A 88 7.31 11.98 2.29
CA THR A 88 7.54 12.13 3.73
C THR A 88 7.69 10.77 4.41
N VAL A 89 8.52 10.73 5.45
CA VAL A 89 8.63 9.61 6.38
C VAL A 89 8.71 10.17 7.78
N GLY A 90 7.96 9.56 8.71
CA GLY A 90 8.03 9.94 10.12
C GLY A 90 7.16 9.07 11.01
N PRO A 91 6.99 9.46 12.28
CA PRO A 91 6.12 8.78 13.23
C PRO A 91 4.66 9.26 13.17
N GLY A 92 4.40 10.48 12.66
CA GLY A 92 3.08 11.10 12.67
C GLY A 92 2.06 10.34 11.81
N ASN A 93 1.09 9.70 12.48
CA ASN A 93 -0.05 9.06 11.83
C ASN A 93 -0.92 10.08 11.10
N LEU A 94 -1.55 9.67 10.00
CA LEU A 94 -2.57 10.47 9.29
C LEU A 94 -3.90 10.51 10.09
N ASN A 95 -3.85 11.07 11.29
CA ASN A 95 -4.98 11.30 12.18
C ASN A 95 -4.76 12.60 12.99
N ASN A 96 -5.73 13.03 13.82
CA ASN A 96 -5.57 14.28 14.58
C ASN A 96 -4.42 14.21 15.57
N ARG A 97 -4.15 13.03 16.16
CA ARG A 97 -3.03 12.85 17.08
C ARG A 97 -1.70 13.10 16.37
N GLY A 98 -1.41 12.36 15.31
CA GLY A 98 -0.13 12.48 14.60
C GLY A 98 0.05 13.78 13.80
N MET A 99 -1.05 14.44 13.41
CA MET A 99 -0.99 15.67 12.60
C MET A 99 -1.19 16.96 13.40
N LYS A 100 -1.55 16.90 14.68
CA LYS A 100 -1.88 18.08 15.48
C LYS A 100 -1.56 17.95 16.96
N ASP A 101 -1.92 16.84 17.60
CA ASP A 101 -1.97 16.79 19.07
C ASP A 101 -0.69 16.21 19.71
N ASP A 102 -0.10 15.17 19.13
CA ASP A 102 1.11 14.50 19.63
C ASP A 102 2.38 15.20 19.09
N THR A 103 3.47 15.15 19.87
CA THR A 103 4.77 15.66 19.43
C THR A 103 5.42 14.69 18.45
N GLU A 104 5.32 14.99 17.16
CA GLU A 104 5.86 14.17 16.08
C GLU A 104 6.89 14.95 15.25
N MET A 105 7.82 14.24 14.61
CA MET A 105 8.81 14.84 13.70
C MET A 105 8.91 14.04 12.41
N ASN A 106 8.44 14.62 11.31
CA ASN A 106 8.56 14.03 9.98
C ASN A 106 9.70 14.70 9.20
N VAL A 107 10.36 13.92 8.34
CA VAL A 107 11.24 14.43 7.30
C VAL A 107 10.48 14.36 5.98
N PHE A 108 10.64 15.38 5.14
CA PHE A 108 10.15 15.34 3.77
C PHE A 108 11.26 15.67 2.77
N THR A 109 11.08 15.21 1.54
CA THR A 109 11.99 15.44 0.42
C THR A 109 11.21 16.03 -0.74
N LEU A 110 11.87 16.90 -1.51
CA LEU A 110 11.44 17.36 -2.84
C LEU A 110 12.50 16.91 -3.84
N ASN A 111 12.44 15.64 -4.24
CA ASN A 111 13.43 15.01 -5.09
C ASN A 111 12.77 13.90 -5.90
N SER A 112 12.70 14.10 -7.23
CA SER A 112 11.94 13.21 -8.09
C SER A 112 12.52 11.80 -8.19
N ASP A 113 13.85 11.68 -8.23
CA ASP A 113 14.50 10.38 -8.33
C ASP A 113 14.28 9.58 -7.05
N LEU A 114 14.54 10.19 -5.89
CA LEU A 114 14.36 9.53 -4.59
C LEU A 114 12.89 9.14 -4.35
N THR A 115 11.94 10.01 -4.66
CA THR A 115 10.52 9.73 -4.43
C THR A 115 10.01 8.63 -5.36
N ARG A 116 10.38 8.65 -6.65
CA ARG A 116 10.05 7.59 -7.60
C ARG A 116 10.69 6.25 -7.23
N GLU A 117 11.95 6.27 -6.84
CA GLU A 117 12.68 5.08 -6.39
C GLU A 117 12.05 4.46 -5.13
N LEU A 118 11.65 5.29 -4.17
CA LEU A 118 10.90 4.84 -3.00
C LEU A 118 9.57 4.19 -3.40
N ARG A 119 8.82 4.80 -4.34
CA ARG A 119 7.58 4.22 -4.86
C ARG A 119 7.84 2.86 -5.51
N PHE A 120 8.86 2.75 -6.36
CA PHE A 120 9.23 1.50 -7.02
C PHE A 120 9.53 0.40 -6.01
N MET A 121 10.37 0.68 -5.02
CA MET A 121 10.74 -0.30 -4.00
C MET A 121 9.52 -0.80 -3.22
N LEU A 122 8.68 0.13 -2.72
CA LEU A 122 7.47 -0.23 -1.97
C LEU A 122 6.50 -1.03 -2.84
N GLN A 123 6.20 -0.56 -4.05
CA GLN A 123 5.26 -1.27 -4.92
C GLN A 123 5.80 -2.63 -5.36
N ALA A 124 7.10 -2.75 -5.65
CA ALA A 124 7.73 -4.00 -6.03
C ALA A 124 7.66 -5.06 -4.92
N GLU A 125 7.91 -4.66 -3.67
CA GLU A 125 7.70 -5.50 -2.49
C GLU A 125 6.23 -5.95 -2.39
N HIS A 126 5.29 -5.00 -2.37
CA HIS A 126 3.87 -5.32 -2.16
C HIS A 126 3.27 -6.17 -3.30
N LEU A 127 3.74 -5.99 -4.54
CA LEU A 127 3.30 -6.75 -5.71
C LEU A 127 3.97 -8.12 -5.85
N GLY A 128 5.04 -8.38 -5.11
CA GLY A 128 5.88 -9.57 -5.26
C GLY A 128 6.65 -9.60 -6.58
N LEU A 129 7.10 -8.44 -7.07
CA LEU A 129 7.89 -8.35 -8.31
C LEU A 129 9.36 -8.74 -8.11
N ILE A 130 9.85 -8.64 -6.89
CA ILE A 130 11.23 -8.95 -6.52
C ILE A 130 11.26 -9.65 -5.16
N GLU A 131 12.28 -10.46 -4.95
CA GLU A 131 12.50 -11.19 -3.70
C GLU A 131 13.10 -10.27 -2.61
N PRO A 132 12.98 -10.62 -1.32
CA PRO A 132 13.54 -9.82 -0.22
C PRO A 132 15.04 -9.51 -0.35
N ASP A 133 15.85 -10.46 -0.82
CA ASP A 133 17.29 -10.26 -1.00
C ASP A 133 17.58 -9.28 -2.15
N ASP A 134 16.73 -9.25 -3.18
CA ASP A 134 16.85 -8.33 -4.31
C ASP A 134 16.48 -6.89 -3.92
N LEU A 135 15.55 -6.69 -2.97
CA LEU A 135 15.26 -5.36 -2.40
C LEU A 135 16.50 -4.73 -1.78
N LEU A 136 17.31 -5.51 -1.06
CA LEU A 136 18.55 -5.03 -0.46
C LEU A 136 19.60 -4.68 -1.51
N ALA A 137 19.75 -5.51 -2.54
CA ALA A 137 20.66 -5.25 -3.66
C ALA A 137 20.26 -3.97 -4.40
N LEU A 138 18.97 -3.81 -4.71
CA LEU A 138 18.43 -2.60 -5.33
C LEU A 138 18.66 -1.36 -4.46
N SER A 139 18.36 -1.44 -3.16
CA SER A 139 18.59 -0.34 -2.22
C SER A 139 20.05 0.13 -2.22
N ARG A 140 21.01 -0.80 -2.20
CA ARG A 140 22.44 -0.47 -2.27
C ARG A 140 22.81 0.20 -3.58
N PHE A 141 22.27 -0.30 -4.71
CA PHE A 141 22.49 0.27 -6.03
C PHE A 141 21.98 1.72 -6.12
N LEU A 142 20.74 1.97 -5.72
CA LEU A 142 20.11 3.30 -5.75
C LEU A 142 20.86 4.33 -4.87
N ASN A 143 21.27 3.90 -3.67
CA ASN A 143 22.04 4.74 -2.74
C ASN A 143 23.52 4.91 -3.14
N LYS A 144 23.97 4.28 -4.24
CA LYS A 144 25.38 4.29 -4.68
C LYS A 144 26.34 3.83 -3.59
N ASN A 145 25.90 2.89 -2.76
CA ASN A 145 26.71 2.30 -1.69
C ASN A 145 27.87 1.47 -2.27
N ARG A 146 28.91 1.24 -1.49
CA ARG A 146 30.01 0.34 -1.89
C ARG A 146 29.48 -1.09 -2.03
N GLN A 147 29.75 -1.71 -3.16
CA GLN A 147 29.25 -3.04 -3.53
C GLN A 147 30.17 -3.68 -4.57
N SER A 148 30.09 -5.00 -4.74
CA SER A 148 30.80 -5.73 -5.80
C SER A 148 30.20 -5.41 -7.18
N GLU A 149 30.96 -5.68 -8.25
CA GLU A 149 30.47 -5.45 -9.62
C GLU A 149 29.24 -6.31 -9.96
N ILE A 150 29.17 -7.53 -9.40
CA ILE A 150 28.02 -8.45 -9.57
C ILE A 150 26.77 -7.87 -8.88
N GLU A 151 26.89 -7.40 -7.64
CA GLU A 151 25.77 -6.77 -6.92
C GLU A 151 25.28 -5.52 -7.65
N LYS A 152 26.20 -4.72 -8.17
CA LYS A 152 25.87 -3.53 -8.95
C LYS A 152 25.10 -3.87 -10.23
N GLN A 153 25.57 -4.86 -11.00
CA GLN A 153 24.88 -5.34 -12.20
C GLN A 153 23.49 -5.89 -11.87
N ARG A 154 23.36 -6.64 -10.76
CA ARG A 154 22.06 -7.12 -10.29
C ARG A 154 21.11 -5.97 -9.96
N GLY A 155 21.58 -4.98 -9.20
CA GLY A 155 20.79 -3.79 -8.87
C GLY A 155 20.35 -2.99 -10.11
N GLU A 156 21.23 -2.84 -11.10
CA GLU A 156 20.91 -2.18 -12.37
C GLU A 156 19.83 -2.93 -13.17
N GLN A 157 19.94 -4.26 -13.27
CA GLN A 157 18.94 -5.11 -13.93
C GLN A 157 17.58 -5.02 -13.24
N LEU A 158 17.57 -5.10 -11.90
CA LEU A 158 16.35 -4.96 -11.11
C LEU A 158 15.71 -3.59 -11.31
N PHE A 159 16.50 -2.52 -11.30
CA PHE A 159 15.99 -1.17 -11.52
C PHE A 159 15.38 -1.01 -12.92
N HIS A 160 16.03 -1.56 -13.96
CA HIS A 160 15.50 -1.54 -15.32
C HIS A 160 14.16 -2.28 -15.42
N TYR A 161 14.10 -3.50 -14.88
CA TYR A 161 12.87 -4.30 -14.82
C TYR A 161 11.74 -3.56 -14.10
N LEU A 162 12.00 -2.99 -12.93
CA LEU A 162 10.98 -2.25 -12.18
C LEU A 162 10.54 -0.99 -12.90
N LYS A 163 11.44 -0.32 -13.62
CA LYS A 163 11.06 0.82 -14.45
C LYS A 163 10.09 0.40 -15.54
N GLU A 164 10.32 -0.70 -16.25
CA GLU A 164 9.39 -1.20 -17.26
C GLU A 164 8.00 -1.50 -16.67
N MET A 165 7.94 -1.99 -15.43
CA MET A 165 6.69 -2.37 -14.77
C MET A 165 5.96 -1.21 -14.08
N LEU A 166 6.68 -0.21 -13.56
CA LEU A 166 6.15 0.75 -12.59
C LEU A 166 6.35 2.23 -12.98
N ASP A 167 7.04 2.57 -14.07
CA ASP A 167 7.34 3.98 -14.42
C ASP A 167 6.07 4.82 -14.61
N ASP A 168 5.03 4.26 -15.25
CA ASP A 168 3.70 4.88 -15.28
C ASP A 168 2.96 4.63 -13.94
N PRO A 169 2.71 5.67 -13.12
CA PRO A 169 2.08 5.50 -11.82
C PRO A 169 0.62 5.01 -11.92
N LEU A 170 -0.11 5.37 -12.97
CA LEU A 170 -1.50 4.93 -13.14
C LEU A 170 -1.55 3.45 -13.57
N ALA A 171 -0.63 3.03 -14.45
CA ALA A 171 -0.48 1.62 -14.79
C ALA A 171 -0.05 0.79 -13.57
N ALA A 172 0.87 1.30 -12.74
CA ALA A 172 1.28 0.66 -11.49
C ALA A 172 0.11 0.54 -10.50
N MET A 173 -0.73 1.57 -10.36
CA MET A 173 -1.95 1.51 -9.54
C MET A 173 -2.94 0.46 -10.05
N HIS A 174 -3.12 0.36 -11.37
CA HIS A 174 -3.94 -0.70 -11.95
C HIS A 174 -3.40 -2.08 -11.60
N LEU A 175 -2.09 -2.29 -11.76
CA LEU A 175 -1.42 -3.55 -11.42
C LEU A 175 -1.60 -3.91 -9.94
N MET A 176 -1.51 -2.94 -9.02
CA MET A 176 -1.82 -3.15 -7.59
C MET A 176 -3.26 -3.61 -7.35
N SER A 177 -4.23 -2.99 -8.03
CA SER A 177 -5.64 -3.37 -7.92
C SER A 177 -5.92 -4.76 -8.48
N GLU A 178 -5.30 -5.12 -9.60
CA GLU A 178 -5.39 -6.47 -10.17
C GLU A 178 -4.80 -7.51 -9.23
N ARG A 179 -3.61 -7.25 -8.68
CA ARG A 179 -2.97 -8.17 -7.74
C ARG A 179 -3.80 -8.37 -6.49
N ALA A 180 -4.33 -7.30 -5.90
CA ALA A 180 -5.20 -7.37 -4.73
C ALA A 180 -6.45 -8.21 -5.01
N ARG A 181 -7.12 -8.00 -6.14
CA ARG A 181 -8.30 -8.76 -6.56
C ARG A 181 -7.98 -10.23 -6.81
N GLU A 182 -6.85 -10.54 -7.44
CA GLU A 182 -6.40 -11.91 -7.64
C GLU A 182 -6.12 -12.61 -6.30
N ASN A 183 -5.40 -11.95 -5.41
CA ASN A 183 -5.09 -12.46 -4.08
C ASN A 183 -6.35 -12.68 -3.24
N LEU A 184 -7.37 -11.83 -3.36
CA LEU A 184 -8.67 -12.08 -2.74
C LEU A 184 -9.32 -13.38 -3.25
N GLN A 185 -9.24 -13.67 -4.55
CA GLN A 185 -9.75 -14.94 -5.11
C GLN A 185 -8.91 -16.14 -4.64
N ARG A 186 -7.57 -15.97 -4.55
CA ARG A 186 -6.66 -16.99 -4.02
C ARG A 186 -6.98 -17.34 -2.57
N CYS A 187 -7.23 -16.34 -1.71
CA CYS A 187 -7.72 -16.56 -0.34
C CYS A 187 -8.98 -17.42 -0.32
N LYS A 188 -9.99 -17.05 -1.12
CA LYS A 188 -11.25 -17.81 -1.22
C LYS A 188 -11.06 -19.23 -1.77
N ALA A 189 -10.00 -19.47 -2.53
CA ALA A 189 -9.66 -20.76 -3.12
C ALA A 189 -8.62 -21.56 -2.29
N ASN A 190 -8.22 -21.09 -1.11
CA ASN A 190 -7.18 -21.71 -0.29
C ASN A 190 -5.85 -21.88 -1.05
N GLN A 191 -5.40 -20.81 -1.72
CA GLN A 191 -4.18 -20.76 -2.54
C GLN A 191 -3.20 -19.70 -2.02
N PRO A 192 -1.88 -19.93 -2.19
CA PRO A 192 -0.88 -18.97 -1.73
C PRO A 192 -1.04 -17.62 -2.44
N LEU A 193 -0.79 -16.55 -1.69
CA LEU A 193 -0.74 -15.19 -2.19
C LEU A 193 0.43 -14.99 -3.14
N ILE A 194 0.28 -14.05 -4.06
CA ILE A 194 1.40 -13.50 -4.83
C ILE A 194 1.70 -12.11 -4.27
N GLY A 195 2.93 -11.90 -3.78
CA GLY A 195 3.25 -10.68 -3.03
C GLY A 195 2.38 -10.55 -1.78
N HIS A 196 2.00 -9.32 -1.46
CA HIS A 196 1.38 -9.00 -0.16
C HIS A 196 0.05 -8.26 -0.25
N LEU A 197 -0.34 -7.75 -1.41
CA LEU A 197 -1.54 -6.93 -1.54
C LEU A 197 -2.83 -7.73 -1.41
N LEU A 198 -3.71 -7.26 -0.52
CA LEU A 198 -5.13 -7.60 -0.48
C LEU A 198 -5.95 -6.31 -0.50
N PRO A 199 -7.21 -6.34 -0.96
CA PRO A 199 -8.05 -5.15 -0.89
C PRO A 199 -8.32 -4.82 0.57
N TYR A 200 -8.31 -3.53 0.91
CA TYR A 200 -8.87 -3.10 2.19
C TYR A 200 -10.39 -3.19 2.10
N LEU A 201 -10.98 -4.05 2.91
CA LEU A 201 -12.43 -4.22 3.00
C LEU A 201 -12.93 -3.67 4.34
N THR A 202 -13.90 -2.78 4.31
CA THR A 202 -14.72 -2.48 5.50
C THR A 202 -15.40 -3.76 5.98
N GLY A 203 -15.83 -3.82 7.24
CA GLY A 203 -16.53 -5.02 7.73
C GLY A 203 -17.79 -5.35 6.92
N GLU A 204 -18.48 -4.33 6.41
CA GLU A 204 -19.63 -4.48 5.52
C GLU A 204 -19.23 -5.08 4.15
N GLU A 205 -18.16 -4.56 3.53
CA GLU A 205 -17.65 -5.07 2.25
C GLU A 205 -17.10 -6.50 2.39
N ALA A 206 -16.45 -6.84 3.51
CA ALA A 206 -15.97 -8.20 3.77
C ALA A 206 -17.12 -9.20 3.85
N ILE A 207 -18.21 -8.87 4.55
CA ILE A 207 -19.42 -9.70 4.63
C ILE A 207 -20.07 -9.85 3.24
N GLN A 208 -20.15 -8.77 2.46
CA GLN A 208 -20.66 -8.83 1.08
C GLN A 208 -19.81 -9.73 0.16
N GLN A 209 -18.52 -9.83 0.44
CA GLN A 209 -17.59 -10.74 -0.25
C GLN A 209 -17.70 -12.20 0.23
N GLY A 210 -18.57 -12.49 1.20
CA GLY A 210 -18.73 -13.82 1.80
C GLY A 210 -17.59 -14.20 2.75
N LEU A 211 -16.83 -13.22 3.24
CA LEU A 211 -15.72 -13.43 4.16
C LEU A 211 -16.18 -13.28 5.60
N ASN A 212 -15.49 -13.97 6.52
CA ASN A 212 -15.65 -13.71 7.95
C ASN A 212 -14.99 -12.38 8.31
N PHE A 213 -15.65 -11.57 9.13
CA PHE A 213 -15.08 -10.32 9.63
C PHE A 213 -15.21 -10.29 11.15
N ARG A 214 -14.07 -10.16 11.83
CA ARG A 214 -13.99 -10.02 13.28
C ARG A 214 -13.51 -8.62 13.61
N LYS A 215 -14.26 -7.89 14.43
CA LYS A 215 -13.94 -6.49 14.76
C LYS A 215 -12.51 -6.31 15.32
N GLU A 216 -12.03 -7.28 16.09
CA GLU A 216 -10.72 -7.23 16.76
C GLU A 216 -9.57 -7.74 15.87
N HIS A 217 -9.86 -8.55 14.85
CA HIS A 217 -8.85 -9.27 14.04
C HIS A 217 -8.89 -8.93 12.54
N GLY A 218 -9.89 -8.16 12.10
CA GLY A 218 -10.12 -7.88 10.69
C GLY A 218 -10.76 -9.07 9.97
N TRP A 219 -10.51 -9.20 8.67
CA TRP A 219 -11.01 -10.33 7.87
C TRP A 219 -9.90 -11.27 7.40
N ILE A 220 -8.63 -10.83 7.43
CA ILE A 220 -7.49 -11.62 6.93
C ILE A 220 -7.07 -12.68 7.94
N GLU A 221 -7.02 -12.33 9.23
CA GLU A 221 -6.57 -13.24 10.26
C GLU A 221 -7.61 -14.35 10.48
N GLU A 222 -7.20 -15.60 10.26
CA GLU A 222 -8.02 -16.77 10.51
C GLU A 222 -8.20 -17.02 12.03
N PRO A 223 -9.33 -17.62 12.45
CA PRO A 223 -9.59 -17.92 13.86
C PRO A 223 -8.64 -18.92 14.51
#